data_AF-A0A7X4FC54-F1
#
_entry.id   AF-A0A7X4FC54-F1
#
_cell.length_a   1.000
_cell.length_b   1.000
_cell.length_c   1.000
_cell.angle_alpha   90.00
_cell.angle_beta   90.00
_cell.angle_gamma   90.00
#
_symmetry.space_group_name_H-M   'P 1'
#
loop_
_entity.id
_entity.type
_entity.pdbx_description
1 polymer ?
#
loop_
_entity_poly.entity_id
_entity_poly.type
_entity_poly.pdbx_seq_one_letter_code
_entity_poly.pdbx_strand_id
1 'polypeptide(L)'
;MKSERVTTNLGSLLSLSNGKSSPERSSNLPYPVYGGNGIIGFSNEANSSPGTIIIGRVGSYCGSVHFSNSSCWVTDNAIRAKAMNGNDPRFLFYMLHTLRLNDFQTGSGQPLLNQTILSQIPATIPGLSEQRRIAHILSTLDDKIELNRQMNETLEATARAIFKSWFVDFDPVRTKILSEEPYLPPDVLKLFPDRLMNSELGEIPEGWTVRNLGYLSDKPQYGYTASAKDEIVGPKFLRITDINKKSWIAWDSV
;
A
#
# COMPACT_ATOMS: atom_id res chain seq x y z
N MET A 1 -21.04 30.44 -11.10
CA MET A 1 -21.93 30.38 -9.93
C MET A 1 -21.06 30.30 -8.68
N LYS A 2 -21.09 31.29 -7.77
CA LYS A 2 -20.38 31.15 -6.49
C LYS A 2 -21.07 30.03 -5.71
N SER A 3 -20.38 28.91 -5.49
CA SER A 3 -20.89 27.81 -4.68
C SER A 3 -21.12 28.32 -3.27
N GLU A 4 -22.37 28.31 -2.82
CA GLU A 4 -22.73 28.72 -1.47
C GLU A 4 -22.17 27.68 -0.50
N ARG A 5 -21.17 28.09 0.30
CA ARG A 5 -20.53 27.24 1.29
C ARG A 5 -21.25 27.40 2.62
N VAL A 6 -21.46 26.29 3.31
CA VAL A 6 -22.08 26.25 4.63
C VAL A 6 -20.99 25.97 5.67
N THR A 7 -20.86 26.87 6.64
CA THR A 7 -19.99 26.67 7.80
C THR A 7 -20.79 26.01 8.92
N THR A 8 -20.25 24.93 9.46
CA THR A 8 -20.86 24.14 10.53
C THR A 8 -19.77 23.40 11.32
N ASN A 9 -20.11 22.33 12.05
CA ASN A 9 -19.18 21.44 12.72
C ASN A 9 -19.35 19.98 12.27
N LEU A 10 -18.37 19.13 12.56
CA LEU A 10 -18.43 17.71 12.15
C LEU A 10 -19.62 16.96 12.77
N GLY A 11 -20.07 17.32 13.97
CA GLY A 11 -21.22 16.68 14.62
C GLY A 11 -22.54 16.86 13.85
N SER A 12 -22.65 17.93 13.06
CA SER A 12 -23.81 18.15 12.17
C SER A 12 -23.71 17.38 10.83
N LEU A 13 -22.52 16.91 10.47
CA LEU A 13 -22.22 16.27 9.20
C LEU A 13 -22.10 14.74 9.33
N LEU A 14 -21.66 14.28 10.50
CA LEU A 14 -21.29 12.89 10.76
C LEU A 14 -21.96 12.38 12.03
N SER A 15 -22.56 11.19 11.93
CA SER A 15 -22.93 10.38 13.08
C SER A 15 -21.69 9.64 13.56
N LEU A 16 -21.16 10.02 14.72
CA LEU A 16 -19.97 9.42 15.31
C LEU A 16 -20.33 8.36 16.34
N SER A 17 -19.68 7.20 16.30
CA SER A 17 -19.86 6.14 17.30
C SER A 17 -18.59 5.32 17.49
N ASN A 18 -18.35 4.83 18.71
CA ASN A 18 -17.16 4.01 19.00
C ASN A 18 -17.22 2.66 18.29
N GLY A 19 -16.06 2.17 17.83
CA GLY A 19 -15.89 0.78 17.44
C GLY A 19 -16.19 -0.21 18.57
N LYS A 20 -16.09 -1.50 18.28
CA LYS A 20 -16.30 -2.59 19.25
C LYS A 20 -14.99 -3.36 19.47
N SER A 21 -14.89 -4.15 20.53
CA SER A 21 -13.73 -5.01 20.74
C SER A 21 -13.38 -5.81 19.48
N SER A 22 -12.07 -6.01 19.25
CA SER A 22 -11.59 -6.69 18.05
C SER A 22 -12.20 -8.10 17.95
N PRO A 23 -12.67 -8.51 16.75
CA PRO A 23 -13.13 -9.87 16.53
C PRO A 23 -11.92 -10.78 16.29
N GLU A 24 -12.19 -12.08 16.14
CA GLU A 24 -11.25 -13.01 15.52
C GLU A 24 -10.97 -12.61 14.07
N ARG A 25 -9.71 -12.81 13.64
CA ARG A 25 -9.19 -12.27 12.38
C ARG A 25 -8.35 -13.29 11.64
N SER A 26 -8.46 -13.31 10.31
CA SER A 26 -7.60 -14.07 9.39
C SER A 26 -7.45 -13.32 8.06
N SER A 27 -6.54 -13.75 7.18
CA SER A 27 -6.30 -13.10 5.88
C SER A 27 -7.37 -13.43 4.84
N ASN A 28 -8.06 -14.56 4.97
CA ASN A 28 -8.95 -15.10 3.92
C ASN A 28 -10.44 -14.93 4.25
N LEU A 29 -10.79 -13.91 5.04
CA LEU A 29 -12.17 -13.63 5.45
C LEU A 29 -12.74 -12.43 4.69
N PRO A 30 -14.08 -12.30 4.56
CA PRO A 30 -14.68 -11.37 3.61
C PRO A 30 -14.68 -9.90 4.05
N TYR A 31 -14.72 -9.61 5.36
CA TYR A 31 -14.88 -8.24 5.85
C TYR A 31 -13.58 -7.68 6.43
N PRO A 32 -13.07 -6.54 5.96
CA PRO A 32 -11.89 -5.93 6.55
C PRO A 32 -12.17 -5.48 7.98
N VAL A 33 -11.19 -5.70 8.85
CA VAL A 33 -11.18 -5.20 10.24
C VAL A 33 -10.26 -3.99 10.31
N TYR A 34 -10.81 -2.85 10.67
CA TYR A 34 -10.09 -1.60 10.84
C TYR A 34 -9.72 -1.36 12.31
N GLY A 35 -8.44 -1.11 12.55
CA GLY A 35 -7.94 -0.52 13.79
C GLY A 35 -7.76 1.00 13.67
N GLY A 36 -6.96 1.56 14.57
CA GLY A 36 -6.60 2.98 14.53
C GLY A 36 -5.61 3.39 13.43
N ASN A 37 -5.08 2.44 12.65
CA ASN A 37 -4.10 2.69 11.58
C ASN A 37 -4.44 1.92 10.28
N GLY A 38 -5.74 1.75 10.01
CA GLY A 38 -6.21 1.05 8.82
C GLY A 38 -6.49 -0.43 9.08
N ILE A 39 -6.38 -1.25 8.03
CA ILE A 39 -6.78 -2.66 8.05
C ILE A 39 -5.76 -3.48 8.87
N ILE A 40 -6.27 -4.29 9.80
CA ILE A 40 -5.49 -5.15 10.72
C ILE A 40 -5.85 -6.64 10.59
N GLY A 41 -6.50 -7.03 9.50
CA GLY A 41 -6.98 -8.38 9.21
C GLY A 41 -8.41 -8.37 8.65
N PHE A 42 -9.00 -9.55 8.49
CA PHE A 42 -10.37 -9.72 8.01
C PHE A 42 -11.18 -10.62 8.94
N SER A 43 -12.51 -10.46 8.99
CA SER A 43 -13.45 -11.23 9.83
C SER A 43 -14.67 -11.71 9.04
N ASN A 44 -15.39 -12.69 9.57
CA ASN A 44 -16.69 -13.14 9.05
C ASN A 44 -17.86 -12.22 9.44
N GLU A 45 -17.63 -11.34 10.40
CA GLU A 45 -18.64 -10.39 10.88
C GLU A 45 -18.27 -8.97 10.48
N ALA A 46 -19.30 -8.12 10.38
CA ALA A 46 -19.15 -6.69 10.19
C ALA A 46 -20.01 -5.95 11.22
N ASN A 47 -19.52 -4.80 11.69
CA ASN A 47 -20.28 -3.90 12.58
C ASN A 47 -20.61 -2.56 11.92
N SER A 48 -20.24 -2.41 10.64
CA SER A 48 -20.34 -1.19 9.86
C SER A 48 -20.72 -1.53 8.42
N SER A 49 -21.56 -0.68 7.83
CA SER A 49 -22.00 -0.79 6.45
C SER A 49 -20.98 -0.17 5.48
N PRO A 50 -21.08 -0.44 4.16
CA PRO A 50 -20.33 0.28 3.15
C PRO A 50 -20.44 1.80 3.30
N GLY A 51 -19.39 2.53 2.90
CA GLY A 51 -19.32 3.98 3.00
C GLY A 51 -19.03 4.51 4.41
N THR A 52 -18.60 3.64 5.32
CA THR A 52 -18.19 4.05 6.67
C THR A 52 -16.80 4.68 6.63
N ILE A 53 -16.67 5.86 7.25
CA ILE A 53 -15.39 6.52 7.51
C ILE A 53 -14.89 6.04 8.87
N ILE A 54 -13.59 5.74 8.96
CA ILE A 54 -12.93 5.25 10.16
C ILE A 54 -11.91 6.29 10.61
N ILE A 55 -11.99 6.72 11.86
CA ILE A 55 -11.05 7.69 12.44
C ILE A 55 -10.28 7.04 13.58
N GLY A 56 -8.96 6.97 13.47
CA GLY A 56 -8.09 6.46 14.53
C GLY A 56 -8.19 7.35 15.76
N ARG A 57 -8.45 6.75 16.93
CA ARG A 57 -8.76 7.52 18.14
C ARG A 57 -7.74 7.43 19.26
N VAL A 58 -6.81 6.49 19.23
CA VAL A 58 -5.83 6.24 20.31
C VAL A 58 -4.44 6.00 19.76
N GLY A 59 -3.43 6.45 20.51
CA GLY A 59 -2.01 6.15 20.25
C GLY A 59 -1.39 6.99 19.13
N SER A 60 -0.25 6.55 18.58
CA SER A 60 0.54 7.31 17.61
C SER A 60 -0.17 7.60 16.29
N TYR A 61 -1.27 6.90 16.00
CA TYR A 61 -2.08 7.05 14.79
C TYR A 61 -3.40 7.79 15.06
N CYS A 62 -3.51 8.47 16.19
CA CYS A 62 -4.66 9.30 16.52
C CYS A 62 -4.90 10.36 15.43
N GLY A 63 -6.12 10.44 14.91
CA GLY A 63 -6.49 11.34 13.83
C GLY A 63 -6.27 10.79 12.42
N SER A 64 -5.77 9.56 12.26
CA SER A 64 -5.76 8.87 10.96
C SER A 64 -7.18 8.69 10.44
N VAL A 65 -7.35 8.74 9.11
CA VAL A 65 -8.67 8.63 8.47
C VAL A 65 -8.62 7.57 7.38
N HIS A 66 -9.58 6.63 7.41
CA HIS A 66 -9.73 5.57 6.42
C HIS A 66 -11.18 5.51 5.92
N PHE A 67 -11.36 4.87 4.76
CA PHE A 67 -12.67 4.70 4.13
C PHE A 67 -12.90 3.24 3.76
N SER A 68 -14.08 2.70 4.07
CA SER A 68 -14.45 1.35 3.66
C SER A 68 -15.52 1.39 2.58
N ASN A 69 -15.20 0.90 1.38
CA ASN A 69 -16.16 0.69 0.29
C ASN A 69 -17.05 -0.54 0.50
N SER A 70 -16.70 -1.44 1.42
CA SER A 70 -17.47 -2.64 1.78
C SER A 70 -17.96 -2.56 3.22
N SER A 71 -18.85 -3.48 3.61
CA SER A 71 -19.10 -3.75 5.03
C SER A 71 -17.79 -4.08 5.73
N CYS A 72 -17.62 -3.61 6.96
CA CYS A 72 -16.37 -3.78 7.70
C CYS A 72 -16.61 -3.90 9.21
N TRP A 73 -15.58 -4.34 9.92
CA TRP A 73 -15.54 -4.26 11.37
C TRP A 73 -14.62 -3.12 11.79
N VAL A 74 -15.10 -2.22 12.65
CA VAL A 74 -14.27 -1.15 13.24
C VAL A 74 -14.03 -1.46 14.70
N THR A 75 -12.75 -1.54 15.10
CA THR A 75 -12.39 -1.87 16.49
C THR A 75 -12.52 -0.66 17.41
N ASP A 76 -12.54 -0.90 18.72
CA ASP A 76 -12.57 0.09 19.80
C ASP A 76 -11.42 1.10 19.76
N ASN A 77 -10.33 0.81 19.03
CA ASN A 77 -9.24 1.74 18.74
C ASN A 77 -9.56 2.78 17.65
N ALA A 78 -10.77 2.75 17.09
CA ALA A 78 -11.24 3.70 16.09
C ALA A 78 -12.70 4.15 16.34
N ILE A 79 -13.07 5.27 15.72
CA ILE A 79 -14.41 5.84 15.70
C ILE A 79 -15.01 5.60 14.31
N ARG A 80 -16.23 5.07 14.28
CA ARG A 80 -17.06 5.00 13.08
C ARG A 80 -17.72 6.35 12.85
N ALA A 81 -17.55 6.90 11.66
CA ALA A 81 -18.19 8.12 11.21
C ALA A 81 -19.05 7.82 9.98
N LYS A 82 -20.35 8.11 10.07
CA LYS A 82 -21.33 7.93 8.98
C LYS A 82 -21.86 9.28 8.53
N ALA A 83 -21.88 9.53 7.23
CA ALA A 83 -22.45 10.75 6.66
C ALA A 83 -23.94 10.89 7.02
N MET A 84 -24.33 12.11 7.38
CA MET A 84 -25.72 12.48 7.69
C MET A 84 -26.27 13.46 6.66
N ASN A 85 -27.59 13.68 6.67
CA ASN A 85 -28.27 14.74 5.92
C ASN A 85 -27.99 14.74 4.40
N GLY A 86 -27.76 13.55 3.83
CA GLY A 86 -27.48 13.37 2.40
C GLY A 86 -26.10 13.83 1.95
N ASN A 87 -25.20 14.22 2.87
CA ASN A 87 -23.81 14.51 2.54
C ASN A 87 -23.13 13.31 1.91
N ASP A 88 -22.20 13.58 0.99
CA ASP A 88 -21.46 12.52 0.31
C ASP A 88 -20.35 11.96 1.23
N PRO A 89 -20.34 10.65 1.54
CA PRO A 89 -19.39 10.07 2.47
C PRO A 89 -17.95 10.10 1.97
N ARG A 90 -17.72 9.98 0.65
CA ARG A 90 -16.38 10.08 0.07
C ARG A 90 -15.89 11.52 0.14
N PHE A 91 -16.75 12.50 -0.13
CA PHE A 91 -16.41 13.91 0.06
C PHE A 91 -15.98 14.20 1.52
N LEU A 92 -16.77 13.76 2.50
CA LEU A 92 -16.45 13.98 3.91
C LEU A 92 -15.14 13.28 4.31
N PHE A 93 -14.86 12.09 3.77
CA PHE A 93 -13.58 11.41 3.93
C PHE A 93 -12.38 12.25 3.44
N TYR A 94 -12.48 12.82 2.24
CA TYR A 94 -11.44 13.71 1.71
C TYR A 94 -11.31 15.00 2.51
N MET A 95 -12.44 15.58 2.93
CA MET A 95 -12.45 16.79 3.76
C MET A 95 -11.73 16.54 5.10
N LEU A 96 -11.97 15.41 5.76
CA LEU A 96 -11.34 15.11 7.06
C LEU A 96 -9.81 15.08 6.99
N HIS A 97 -9.23 14.68 5.85
CA HIS A 97 -7.77 14.74 5.63
C HIS A 97 -7.22 16.18 5.63
N THR A 98 -8.06 17.18 5.34
CA THR A 98 -7.67 18.60 5.35
C THR A 98 -7.73 19.23 6.74
N LEU A 99 -8.41 18.60 7.70
CA LEU A 99 -8.70 19.17 9.01
C LEU A 99 -7.61 18.90 10.07
N ARG A 100 -6.55 18.16 9.74
CA ARG A 100 -5.44 17.83 10.67
C ARG A 100 -5.94 17.37 12.05
N LEU A 101 -6.76 16.32 12.06
CA LEU A 101 -7.48 15.87 13.26
C LEU A 101 -6.57 15.59 14.47
N ASN A 102 -5.32 15.20 14.21
CA ASN A 102 -4.29 14.97 15.22
C ASN A 102 -3.97 16.22 16.07
N ASP A 103 -4.17 17.43 15.53
CA ASP A 103 -3.93 18.68 16.28
C ASP A 103 -4.96 18.89 17.41
N PHE A 104 -6.09 18.17 17.38
CA PHE A 104 -7.16 18.24 18.39
C PHE A 104 -7.06 17.13 19.45
N GLN A 105 -6.01 16.30 19.40
CA GLN A 105 -5.83 15.21 20.34
C GLN A 105 -5.65 15.71 21.79
N THR A 106 -6.10 14.93 22.75
CA THR A 106 -5.90 15.16 24.18
C THR A 106 -5.06 14.04 24.80
N GLY A 107 -4.52 14.25 26.00
CA GLY A 107 -3.67 13.28 26.71
C GLY A 107 -2.18 13.40 26.37
N SER A 108 -1.38 13.74 27.37
CA SER A 108 0.07 13.98 27.23
C SER A 108 0.88 12.71 27.00
N GLY A 109 0.47 11.58 27.57
CA GLY A 109 1.15 10.29 27.41
C GLY A 109 0.59 9.41 26.30
N GLN A 110 -0.74 9.40 26.13
CA GLN A 110 -1.42 8.66 25.06
C GLN A 110 -2.43 9.59 24.38
N PRO A 111 -2.17 9.97 23.12
CA PRO A 111 -3.12 10.74 22.34
C PRO A 111 -4.50 10.10 22.26
N LEU A 112 -5.53 10.91 22.43
CA LEU A 112 -6.92 10.51 22.41
C LEU A 112 -7.78 11.53 21.65
N LEU A 113 -8.53 11.03 20.67
CA LEU A 113 -9.70 11.69 20.12
C LEU A 113 -10.97 10.98 20.61
N ASN A 114 -12.00 11.75 20.90
CA ASN A 114 -13.31 11.23 21.24
C ASN A 114 -14.39 11.93 20.42
N GLN A 115 -15.60 11.39 20.47
CA GLN A 115 -16.72 11.90 19.67
C GLN A 115 -17.07 13.35 20.01
N THR A 116 -16.92 13.76 21.28
CA THR A 116 -17.18 15.13 21.74
C THR A 116 -16.21 16.11 21.10
N ILE A 117 -14.91 15.81 21.13
CA ILE A 117 -13.86 16.63 20.50
C ILE A 117 -14.13 16.71 18.99
N LEU A 118 -14.30 15.57 18.33
CA LEU A 118 -14.54 15.52 16.89
C LEU A 118 -15.79 16.32 16.50
N SER A 119 -16.88 16.20 17.24
CA SER A 119 -18.15 16.87 16.92
C SER A 119 -18.05 18.40 16.92
N GLN A 120 -17.11 18.96 17.70
CA GLN A 120 -16.93 20.41 17.84
C GLN A 120 -16.01 21.01 16.77
N ILE A 121 -15.28 20.18 16.00
CA ILE A 121 -14.34 20.67 14.98
C ILE A 121 -15.13 21.43 13.90
N PRO A 122 -14.81 22.72 13.63
CA PRO A 122 -15.44 23.49 12.57
C PRO A 122 -15.15 22.90 11.19
N ALA A 123 -16.16 22.90 10.32
CA ALA A 123 -16.05 22.42 8.94
C ALA A 123 -16.83 23.35 7.99
N THR A 124 -16.28 23.57 6.80
CA THR A 124 -16.95 24.32 5.74
C THR A 124 -17.15 23.42 4.55
N ILE A 125 -18.39 23.23 4.13
CA ILE A 125 -18.75 22.31 3.05
C ILE A 125 -19.49 23.04 1.92
N PRO A 126 -19.32 22.61 0.67
CA PRO A 126 -20.15 23.10 -0.43
C PRO A 126 -21.50 22.37 -0.44
N GLY A 127 -22.42 22.82 -1.30
CA GLY A 127 -23.69 22.12 -1.54
C GLY A 127 -23.51 20.70 -2.10
N LEU A 128 -24.52 19.85 -1.92
CA LEU A 128 -24.46 18.41 -2.20
C LEU A 128 -24.03 18.04 -3.64
N SER A 129 -24.47 18.81 -4.64
CA SER A 129 -24.07 18.58 -6.04
C SER A 129 -22.57 18.73 -6.22
N GLU A 130 -21.98 19.75 -5.58
CA GLU A 130 -20.54 20.00 -5.65
C GLU A 130 -19.74 18.97 -4.84
N GLN A 131 -20.26 18.55 -3.68
CA GLN A 131 -19.66 17.45 -2.90
C GLN A 131 -19.50 16.19 -3.76
N ARG A 132 -20.57 15.79 -4.47
CA ARG A 132 -20.56 14.61 -5.35
C ARG A 132 -19.58 14.76 -6.50
N ARG A 133 -19.47 15.95 -7.11
CA ARG A 133 -18.49 16.22 -8.17
C ARG A 133 -17.05 16.08 -7.67
N ILE A 134 -16.75 16.68 -6.52
CA ILE A 134 -15.43 16.59 -5.88
C ILE A 134 -15.11 15.14 -5.53
N ALA A 135 -16.04 14.46 -4.85
CA ALA A 135 -15.89 13.05 -4.47
C ALA A 135 -15.64 12.16 -5.68
N HIS A 136 -16.40 12.34 -6.76
CA HIS A 136 -16.23 11.59 -7.99
C HIS A 136 -14.79 11.75 -8.55
N ILE A 137 -14.33 12.98 -8.75
CA ILE A 137 -12.99 13.25 -9.31
C ILE A 137 -11.89 12.62 -8.43
N LEU A 138 -11.89 12.92 -7.12
CA LEU A 138 -10.86 12.42 -6.23
C LEU A 138 -10.87 10.89 -6.15
N SER A 139 -12.06 10.30 -6.12
CA SER A 139 -12.16 8.85 -6.02
C SER A 139 -11.79 8.11 -7.30
N THR A 140 -12.00 8.71 -8.49
CA THR A 140 -11.46 8.14 -9.73
C THR A 140 -9.93 8.11 -9.76
N LEU A 141 -9.27 9.06 -9.09
CA LEU A 141 -7.81 9.06 -8.96
C LEU A 141 -7.35 7.98 -7.98
N ASP A 142 -8.02 7.82 -6.85
CA ASP A 142 -7.72 6.75 -5.90
C ASP A 142 -7.92 5.36 -6.51
N ASP A 143 -9.01 5.16 -7.25
CA ASP A 143 -9.29 3.90 -7.96
C ASP A 143 -8.16 3.59 -8.98
N LYS A 144 -7.63 4.62 -9.65
CA LYS A 144 -6.47 4.47 -10.57
C LYS A 144 -5.17 4.16 -9.83
N ILE A 145 -4.94 4.75 -8.66
CA ILE A 145 -3.76 4.44 -7.83
C ILE A 145 -3.81 2.98 -7.39
N GLU A 146 -4.97 2.51 -6.94
CA GLU A 146 -5.16 1.14 -6.50
C GLU A 146 -4.98 0.14 -7.66
N LEU A 147 -5.57 0.43 -8.82
CA LEU A 147 -5.37 -0.38 -10.03
C LEU A 147 -3.89 -0.47 -10.42
N ASN A 148 -3.14 0.64 -10.36
CA ASN A 148 -1.71 0.65 -10.65
C ASN A 148 -0.90 -0.18 -9.64
N ARG A 149 -1.28 -0.18 -8.36
CA ARG A 149 -0.63 -1.03 -7.34
C ARG A 149 -0.86 -2.51 -7.63
N GLN A 150 -2.09 -2.91 -7.92
CA GLN A 150 -2.42 -4.30 -8.29
C GLN A 150 -1.69 -4.74 -9.56
N MET A 151 -1.58 -3.85 -10.55
CA MET A 151 -0.79 -4.10 -11.75
C MET A 151 0.69 -4.32 -11.43
N ASN A 152 1.29 -3.50 -10.56
CA ASN A 152 2.67 -3.67 -10.14
C ASN A 152 2.90 -4.99 -9.39
N GLU A 153 1.99 -5.37 -8.50
CA GLU A 153 2.06 -6.66 -7.78
C GLU A 153 1.97 -7.85 -8.74
N THR A 154 1.07 -7.76 -9.73
CA THR A 154 0.92 -8.79 -10.77
C THR A 154 2.18 -8.88 -11.62
N LEU A 155 2.73 -7.75 -12.06
CA LEU A 155 3.96 -7.71 -12.85
C LEU A 155 5.16 -8.29 -12.08
N GLU A 156 5.29 -7.97 -10.79
CA GLU A 156 6.33 -8.55 -9.93
C GLU A 156 6.16 -10.07 -9.79
N ALA A 157 4.94 -10.54 -9.56
CA ALA A 157 4.64 -11.97 -9.47
C ALA A 157 4.96 -12.70 -10.78
N THR A 158 4.58 -12.12 -11.93
CA THR A 158 4.89 -12.67 -13.26
C THR A 158 6.40 -12.69 -13.50
N ALA A 159 7.12 -11.61 -13.20
CA ALA A 159 8.58 -11.56 -13.36
C ALA A 159 9.29 -12.62 -12.50
N ARG A 160 8.86 -12.79 -11.25
CA ARG A 160 9.37 -13.83 -10.34
C ARG A 160 9.07 -15.24 -10.85
N ALA A 161 7.86 -15.48 -11.37
CA ALA A 161 7.50 -16.77 -11.94
C ALA A 161 8.33 -17.10 -13.19
N ILE A 162 8.51 -16.13 -14.11
CA ILE A 162 9.37 -16.27 -15.28
C ILE A 162 10.82 -16.54 -14.86
N PHE A 163 11.35 -15.77 -13.91
CA PHE A 163 12.71 -15.97 -13.43
C PHE A 163 12.92 -17.37 -12.86
N LYS A 164 11.99 -17.84 -12.01
CA LYS A 164 12.05 -19.19 -11.44
C LYS A 164 11.99 -20.26 -12.55
N SER A 165 11.01 -20.14 -13.45
CA SER A 165 10.85 -21.07 -14.58
C SER A 165 12.11 -21.15 -15.45
N TRP A 166 12.70 -20.01 -15.80
CA TRP A 166 13.79 -19.96 -16.77
C TRP A 166 15.17 -20.22 -16.17
N PHE A 167 15.42 -19.78 -14.93
CA PHE A 167 16.77 -19.76 -14.33
C PHE A 167 16.92 -20.66 -13.11
N VAL A 168 15.84 -21.24 -12.59
CA VAL A 168 15.88 -22.16 -11.44
C VAL A 168 15.37 -23.55 -11.84
N ASP A 169 14.21 -23.62 -12.49
CA ASP A 169 13.59 -24.89 -12.88
C ASP A 169 14.04 -25.34 -14.29
N PHE A 170 14.55 -24.39 -15.09
CA PHE A 170 15.01 -24.55 -16.47
C PHE A 170 13.92 -25.09 -17.43
N ASP A 171 12.66 -24.70 -17.22
CA ASP A 171 11.51 -25.18 -18.00
C ASP A 171 11.72 -25.02 -19.52
N PRO A 172 12.25 -23.90 -20.07
CA PRO A 172 12.44 -23.80 -21.52
C PRO A 172 13.37 -24.88 -22.10
N VAL A 173 14.40 -25.28 -21.34
CA VAL A 173 15.33 -26.34 -21.75
C VAL A 173 14.63 -27.71 -21.63
N ARG A 174 13.87 -27.93 -20.55
CA ARG A 174 13.12 -29.17 -20.33
C ARG A 174 12.03 -29.38 -21.39
N THR A 175 11.28 -28.35 -21.75
CA THR A 175 10.30 -28.39 -22.85
C THR A 175 10.95 -28.81 -24.17
N LYS A 176 12.16 -28.32 -24.48
CA LYS A 176 12.91 -28.73 -25.67
C LYS A 176 13.34 -30.21 -25.61
N ILE A 177 13.84 -30.67 -24.46
CA ILE A 177 14.25 -32.08 -24.26
C ILE A 177 13.06 -33.01 -24.44
N LEU A 178 11.92 -32.68 -23.83
CA LEU A 178 10.70 -33.48 -23.86
C LEU A 178 9.94 -33.37 -25.20
N SER A 179 10.37 -32.47 -26.10
CA SER A 179 9.68 -32.17 -27.36
C SER A 179 8.20 -31.79 -27.15
N GLU A 180 7.93 -31.09 -26.05
CA GLU A 180 6.61 -30.58 -25.71
C GLU A 180 6.26 -29.34 -26.54
N GLU A 181 4.97 -29.00 -26.61
CA GLU A 181 4.52 -27.80 -27.31
C GLU A 181 5.11 -26.54 -26.64
N PRO A 182 5.86 -25.70 -27.38
CA PRO A 182 6.51 -24.54 -26.77
C PRO A 182 5.50 -23.47 -26.36
N TYR A 183 5.57 -23.03 -25.11
CA TYR A 183 4.80 -21.88 -24.61
C TYR A 183 5.51 -20.54 -24.85
N LEU A 184 6.76 -20.57 -25.31
CA LEU A 184 7.56 -19.38 -25.61
C LEU A 184 7.61 -19.08 -27.11
N PRO A 185 7.69 -17.80 -27.49
CA PRO A 185 7.97 -17.40 -28.87
C PRO A 185 9.24 -18.09 -29.42
N PRO A 186 9.26 -18.51 -30.71
CA PRO A 186 10.37 -19.26 -31.28
C PRO A 186 11.73 -18.54 -31.21
N ASP A 187 11.75 -17.22 -31.30
CA ASP A 187 12.94 -16.38 -31.17
C ASP A 187 13.52 -16.40 -29.75
N VAL A 188 12.66 -16.41 -28.73
CA VAL A 188 13.07 -16.53 -27.33
C VAL A 188 13.53 -17.94 -27.00
N LEU A 189 12.80 -18.97 -27.47
CA LEU A 189 13.14 -20.37 -27.21
C LEU A 189 14.52 -20.76 -27.77
N LYS A 190 14.94 -20.14 -28.87
CA LYS A 190 16.27 -20.33 -29.48
C LYS A 190 17.42 -19.85 -28.59
N LEU A 191 17.17 -18.98 -27.62
CA LEU A 191 18.19 -18.49 -26.68
C LEU A 191 18.58 -19.55 -25.63
N PHE A 192 17.75 -20.58 -25.46
CA PHE A 192 17.99 -21.63 -24.47
C PHE A 192 18.66 -22.86 -25.09
N PRO A 193 19.58 -23.54 -24.39
CA PRO A 193 20.11 -24.84 -24.80
C PRO A 193 19.01 -25.90 -24.97
N ASP A 194 19.32 -27.02 -25.62
CA ASP A 194 18.39 -28.15 -25.84
C ASP A 194 18.69 -29.36 -24.92
N ARG A 195 19.65 -29.23 -24.00
CA ARG A 195 20.10 -30.29 -23.10
C ARG A 195 20.46 -29.77 -21.71
N LEU A 196 20.38 -30.66 -20.73
CA LEU A 196 20.87 -30.47 -19.37
C LEU A 196 22.16 -31.28 -19.16
N MET A 197 23.01 -30.82 -18.25
CA MET A 197 24.22 -31.50 -17.81
C MET A 197 24.29 -31.52 -16.28
N ASN A 198 24.94 -32.55 -15.72
CA ASN A 198 25.15 -32.64 -14.27
C ASN A 198 26.22 -31.64 -13.80
N SER A 199 25.96 -30.98 -12.67
CA SER A 199 26.90 -30.08 -12.00
C SER A 199 26.84 -30.25 -10.47
N GLU A 200 27.72 -29.54 -9.77
CA GLU A 200 27.74 -29.48 -8.31
C GLU A 200 26.47 -28.86 -7.69
N LEU A 201 25.65 -28.14 -8.46
CA LEU A 201 24.37 -27.55 -8.04
C LEU A 201 23.15 -28.34 -8.54
N GLY A 202 23.36 -29.55 -9.08
CA GLY A 202 22.33 -30.34 -9.76
C GLY A 202 22.39 -30.19 -11.28
N GLU A 203 21.29 -30.53 -11.96
CA GLU A 203 21.19 -30.38 -13.42
C GLU A 203 21.15 -28.91 -13.82
N ILE A 204 22.00 -28.50 -14.75
CA ILE A 204 22.03 -27.14 -15.32
C ILE A 204 22.01 -27.19 -16.86
N PRO A 205 21.62 -26.13 -17.56
CA PRO A 205 21.67 -26.08 -19.02
C PRO A 205 23.07 -26.33 -19.59
N GLU A 206 23.14 -27.06 -20.71
CA GLU A 206 24.41 -27.31 -21.39
C GLU A 206 25.09 -25.99 -21.80
N GLY A 207 26.41 -25.91 -21.60
CA GLY A 207 27.20 -24.71 -21.83
C GLY A 207 27.26 -23.73 -20.65
N TRP A 208 26.46 -23.93 -19.61
CA TRP A 208 26.57 -23.16 -18.37
C TRP A 208 27.66 -23.75 -17.47
N THR A 209 28.29 -22.91 -16.67
CA THR A 209 29.35 -23.33 -15.74
C THR A 209 29.11 -22.80 -14.35
N VAL A 210 29.32 -23.63 -13.33
CA VAL A 210 29.31 -23.18 -11.94
C VAL A 210 30.65 -22.53 -11.60
N ARG A 211 30.59 -21.32 -11.05
CA ARG A 211 31.74 -20.50 -10.66
C ARG A 211 31.41 -19.72 -9.39
N ASN A 212 32.44 -19.47 -8.57
CA ASN A 212 32.34 -18.52 -7.48
C ASN A 212 32.30 -17.08 -8.01
N LEU A 213 31.61 -16.18 -7.32
CA LEU A 213 31.43 -14.79 -7.76
C LEU A 213 32.76 -14.06 -8.04
N GLY A 214 33.81 -14.35 -7.27
CA GLY A 214 35.15 -13.77 -7.48
C GLY A 214 35.83 -14.16 -8.80
N TYR A 215 35.25 -15.09 -9.57
CA TYR A 215 35.66 -15.36 -10.95
C TYR A 215 35.07 -14.34 -11.94
N LEU A 216 33.91 -13.78 -11.61
CA LEU A 216 33.14 -12.86 -12.47
C LEU A 216 33.31 -11.40 -12.10
N SER A 217 33.80 -11.11 -10.89
CA SER A 217 33.97 -9.75 -10.40
C SER A 217 35.31 -9.58 -9.69
N ASP A 218 35.79 -8.33 -9.68
CA ASP A 218 36.84 -7.92 -8.77
C ASP A 218 36.43 -8.17 -7.31
N LYS A 219 37.45 -8.26 -6.44
CA LYS A 219 37.23 -8.43 -5.00
C LYS A 219 36.35 -7.29 -4.49
N PRO A 220 35.23 -7.59 -3.81
CA PRO A 220 34.38 -6.57 -3.22
C PRO A 220 35.20 -5.64 -2.32
N GLN A 221 35.06 -4.33 -2.53
CA GLN A 221 35.70 -3.32 -1.70
C GLN A 221 34.71 -2.75 -0.70
N TYR A 222 35.21 -2.34 0.46
CA TYR A 222 34.42 -1.52 1.37
C TYR A 222 34.11 -0.17 0.70
N GLY A 223 32.90 0.33 0.91
CA GLY A 223 32.53 1.66 0.47
C GLY A 223 33.39 2.73 1.15
N TYR A 224 33.63 3.83 0.45
CA TYR A 224 34.33 4.98 1.01
C TYR A 224 33.40 5.73 1.97
N THR A 225 33.95 6.17 3.10
CA THR A 225 33.27 7.10 4.01
C THR A 225 33.74 8.52 3.74
N ALA A 226 32.82 9.47 3.82
CA ALA A 226 33.12 10.90 3.73
C ALA A 226 32.33 11.64 4.81
N SER A 227 32.90 12.72 5.34
CA SER A 227 32.18 13.62 6.25
C SER A 227 31.06 14.34 5.51
N ALA A 228 29.91 14.50 6.17
CA ALA A 228 28.79 15.25 5.62
C ALA A 228 29.20 16.71 5.33
N LYS A 229 28.76 17.23 4.19
CA LYS A 229 28.86 18.63 3.81
C LYS A 229 27.47 19.09 3.38
N ASP A 230 27.13 20.34 3.69
CA ASP A 230 25.82 20.92 3.34
C ASP A 230 25.73 21.29 1.85
N GLU A 231 26.88 21.38 1.18
CA GLU A 231 26.96 21.64 -0.26
C GLU A 231 26.89 20.34 -1.06
N ILE A 232 26.11 20.35 -2.15
CA ILE A 232 26.08 19.25 -3.12
C ILE A 232 27.42 19.26 -3.89
N VAL A 233 28.35 18.42 -3.46
CA VAL A 233 29.68 18.30 -4.07
C VAL A 233 29.97 16.84 -4.39
N GLY A 234 30.26 16.54 -5.65
CA GLY A 234 30.71 15.22 -6.09
C GLY A 234 29.60 14.18 -6.34
N PRO A 235 29.96 12.88 -6.41
CA PRO A 235 29.02 11.80 -6.72
C PRO A 235 28.06 11.51 -5.55
N LYS A 236 26.91 10.89 -5.84
CA LYS A 236 25.95 10.44 -4.81
C LYS A 236 26.51 9.30 -3.98
N PHE A 237 26.34 9.37 -2.67
CA PHE A 237 26.83 8.36 -1.71
C PHE A 237 25.71 7.39 -1.35
N LEU A 238 25.71 6.23 -2.01
CA LEU A 238 24.74 5.17 -1.74
C LEU A 238 25.06 4.47 -0.42
N ARG A 239 24.14 4.53 0.56
CA ARG A 239 24.27 3.84 1.85
C ARG A 239 23.40 2.60 1.90
N ILE A 240 23.71 1.70 2.84
CA ILE A 240 22.88 0.51 3.13
C ILE A 240 21.42 0.91 3.40
N THR A 241 21.20 2.02 4.11
CA THR A 241 19.85 2.54 4.38
C THR A 241 19.10 3.02 3.15
N ASP A 242 19.79 3.30 2.04
CA ASP A 242 19.16 3.72 0.79
C ASP A 242 18.77 2.50 -0.06
N ILE A 243 19.42 1.36 0.15
CA ILE A 243 19.17 0.07 -0.53
C ILE A 243 18.06 -0.72 0.17
N ASN A 244 18.06 -0.76 1.51
CA ASN A 244 17.19 -1.67 2.27
C ASN A 244 15.79 -1.12 2.60
N LYS A 245 15.50 0.13 2.22
CA LYS A 245 14.21 0.77 2.57
C LYS A 245 13.08 0.47 1.58
N LYS A 246 13.41 0.23 0.32
CA LYS A 246 12.47 0.05 -0.79
C LYS A 246 13.01 -1.00 -1.74
N SER A 247 12.15 -1.55 -2.59
CA SER A 247 12.54 -2.48 -3.66
C SER A 247 13.36 -1.80 -4.78
N TRP A 248 13.60 -0.49 -4.70
CA TRP A 248 14.35 0.31 -5.66
C TRP A 248 15.12 1.44 -4.96
N ILE A 249 16.19 1.92 -5.60
CA ILE A 249 16.96 3.07 -5.12
C ILE A 249 16.27 4.37 -5.56
N ALA A 250 15.84 5.18 -4.60
CA ALA A 250 15.30 6.50 -4.86
C ALA A 250 16.44 7.52 -5.01
N TRP A 251 17.05 7.57 -6.20
CA TRP A 251 18.26 8.35 -6.47
C TRP A 251 18.13 9.82 -6.06
N ASP A 252 16.96 10.45 -6.15
CA ASP A 252 16.76 11.85 -5.77
C ASP A 252 16.93 12.10 -4.26
N SER A 253 16.84 11.05 -3.44
CA SER A 253 17.01 11.09 -1.98
C SER A 253 18.35 10.51 -1.50
N VAL A 254 19.20 10.09 -2.43
CA VAL A 254 20.60 9.69 -2.19
C VAL A 254 21.49 10.91 -2.36
#